data_AF-A0A2G3AB38-F1
#
_entry.id   AF-A0A2G3AB38-F1
#
_cell.length_a   1.000
_cell.length_b   1.000
_cell.length_c   1.000
_cell.angle_alpha   90.00
_cell.angle_beta   90.00
_cell.angle_gamma   90.00
#
_symmetry.space_group_name_H-M   'P 1'
#
loop_
_entity.id
_entity.type
_entity.pdbx_description
1 polymer ?
#
loop_
_entity_poly.entity_id
_entity_poly.type
_entity_poly.pdbx_seq_one_letter_code
_entity_poly.pdbx_strand_id
1 'polypeptide(L)'
;MCLPSQQLSLIHELHLMLSLCFSWQSQAFPLIFLDLVDLKEFCKSQGSPEADDLNHWDITFWSERFRESKYELNEEELRPYLSLPRVMDGLFNLVNMLFGINVEPADGLAPVWNHDVRFYRVNDSSGTPIAYFYFDPYSRPSEKSGGAWMGGVVSRSRILSRDGANARLPVAHMVCNQMPPVGDKPSLMTFLEVETVFHEFGHALQHMLTKQDEGLVAGLRGIERDARELPSQFMENWCYHSDIVEEVHVSFALNQSAVDYSIIDGCCRNTLMKGIYQKLLAAKTFCAGTLNLRQWAEVLSADAFSAFEDVGLENEKAVKETGQRFRQTVLALGGGKAPLEVFVLFRGREPSPEALLRHHGPESVTSSA
;
A
#
# COMPACT_ATOMS: atom_id res chain seq x y z
N MET A 1 14.84 28.46 -26.31
CA MET A 1 14.88 28.81 -24.87
C MET A 1 14.92 27.52 -24.10
N CYS A 2 16.10 27.11 -23.62
CA CYS A 2 16.22 26.01 -22.67
C CYS A 2 15.52 26.44 -21.38
N LEU A 3 14.53 25.67 -20.92
CA LEU A 3 13.98 25.79 -19.58
C LEU A 3 15.13 25.59 -18.57
N PRO A 4 15.26 26.43 -17.53
CA PRO A 4 16.18 26.15 -16.44
C PRO A 4 15.81 24.81 -15.81
N SER A 5 16.82 24.06 -15.38
CA SER A 5 16.70 22.75 -14.73
C SER A 5 15.47 22.64 -13.84
N GLN A 6 14.49 21.84 -14.25
CA GLN A 6 13.30 21.54 -13.45
C GLN A 6 13.76 21.01 -12.09
N GLN A 7 13.22 21.59 -11.01
CA GLN A 7 13.37 21.08 -9.64
C GLN A 7 12.85 19.64 -9.59
N LEU A 8 13.71 18.69 -9.21
CA LEU A 8 13.43 17.24 -9.29
C LEU A 8 13.20 16.57 -7.93
N SER A 9 13.20 17.34 -6.83
CA SER A 9 13.09 16.88 -5.44
C SER A 9 12.55 18.00 -4.54
N LEU A 10 11.71 17.67 -3.56
CA LEU A 10 11.37 18.51 -2.40
C LEU A 10 12.60 18.87 -1.58
N ILE A 11 13.56 17.94 -1.48
CA ILE A 11 14.82 18.19 -0.79
C ILE A 11 15.75 18.97 -1.72
N HIS A 12 15.76 20.29 -1.55
CA HIS A 12 16.56 21.17 -2.38
C HIS A 12 18.05 21.20 -2.00
N GLU A 13 18.42 20.70 -0.83
CA GLU A 13 19.80 20.70 -0.34
C GLU A 13 20.27 19.30 0.04
N LEU A 14 21.40 18.89 -0.52
CA LEU A 14 22.06 17.62 -0.20
C LEU A 14 22.30 17.47 1.33
N HIS A 15 22.52 18.59 2.02
CA HIS A 15 22.72 18.63 3.46
C HIS A 15 21.47 18.22 4.26
N LEU A 16 20.27 18.60 3.82
CA LEU A 16 19.01 18.17 4.44
C LEU A 16 18.78 16.67 4.22
N MET A 17 19.02 16.17 3.01
CA MET A 17 18.90 14.73 2.72
C MET A 17 19.84 13.91 3.62
N LEU A 18 21.11 14.31 3.69
CA LEU A 18 22.11 13.65 4.54
C LEU A 18 21.77 13.76 6.02
N SER A 19 21.32 14.91 6.50
CA SER A 19 20.96 15.10 7.91
C SER A 19 19.82 14.19 8.33
N LEU A 20 18.82 13.99 7.46
CA LEU A 20 17.77 13.00 7.70
C LEU A 20 18.31 11.57 7.61
N CYS A 21 19.09 11.21 6.58
CA CYS A 21 19.67 9.88 6.52
C CYS A 21 20.50 9.56 7.78
N PHE A 22 21.25 10.52 8.32
CA PHE A 22 22.00 10.38 9.57
C PHE A 22 21.09 10.31 10.80
N SER A 23 20.02 11.10 10.86
CA SER A 23 19.02 11.02 11.95
C SER A 23 18.29 9.67 11.94
N TRP A 24 17.94 9.17 10.75
CA TRP A 24 17.34 7.86 10.56
C TRP A 24 18.32 6.76 10.92
N GLN A 25 19.56 6.84 10.43
CA GLN A 25 20.60 5.89 10.76
C GLN A 25 20.84 5.83 12.27
N SER A 26 20.90 6.97 12.97
CA SER A 26 21.14 6.97 14.41
C SER A 26 20.00 6.36 15.22
N GLN A 27 18.76 6.46 14.74
CA GLN A 27 17.58 5.88 15.39
C GLN A 27 17.33 4.42 15.00
N ALA A 28 17.56 4.06 13.73
CA ALA A 28 17.31 2.72 13.20
C ALA A 28 18.47 1.74 13.47
N PHE A 29 19.72 2.20 13.50
CA PHE A 29 20.88 1.33 13.70
C PHE A 29 20.84 0.53 15.00
N PRO A 30 20.43 1.09 16.17
CA PRO A 30 20.23 0.30 17.37
C PRO A 30 19.18 -0.80 17.21
N LEU A 31 18.11 -0.53 16.45
CA LEU A 31 17.04 -1.51 16.17
C LEU A 31 17.51 -2.62 15.24
N ILE A 32 18.23 -2.28 14.16
CA ILE A 32 18.87 -3.26 13.26
C ILE A 32 19.80 -4.19 14.04
N PHE A 33 20.60 -3.62 14.94
CA PHE A 33 21.51 -4.40 15.74
C PHE A 33 20.76 -5.36 16.68
N LEU A 34 19.68 -4.89 17.31
CA LEU A 34 18.84 -5.71 18.16
C LEU A 34 18.16 -6.84 17.36
N ASP A 35 17.63 -6.54 16.17
CA ASP A 35 17.01 -7.53 15.28
C ASP A 35 17.99 -8.68 14.96
N LEU A 36 19.25 -8.34 14.65
CA LEU A 36 20.28 -9.34 14.35
C LEU A 36 20.70 -10.15 15.58
N VAL A 37 20.73 -9.52 16.76
CA VAL A 37 21.01 -10.22 18.03
C VAL A 37 19.88 -11.20 18.35
N ASP A 38 18.62 -10.75 18.31
CA ASP A 38 17.45 -11.59 18.56
C ASP A 38 17.39 -12.76 17.58
N LEU A 39 17.68 -12.51 16.30
CA LEU A 39 17.75 -13.54 15.28
C LEU A 39 18.84 -14.58 15.60
N LYS A 40 20.03 -14.13 16.01
CA LYS A 40 21.15 -15.01 16.38
C LYS A 40 20.81 -15.86 17.61
N GLU A 41 20.19 -15.26 18.63
CA GLU A 41 19.74 -15.97 19.82
C GLU A 41 18.66 -17.00 19.50
N PHE A 42 17.71 -16.65 18.64
CA PHE A 42 16.70 -17.58 18.16
C PHE A 42 17.34 -18.77 17.42
N CYS A 43 18.27 -18.53 16.49
CA CYS A 43 18.99 -19.60 15.78
C CYS A 43 19.72 -20.55 16.74
N LYS A 44 20.37 -19.99 17.77
CA LYS A 44 21.04 -20.78 18.82
C LYS A 44 20.05 -21.61 19.61
N SER A 45 18.89 -21.07 19.94
CA SER A 45 17.84 -21.80 20.67
C SER A 45 17.32 -23.03 19.91
N GLN A 46 17.38 -23.00 18.57
CA GLN A 46 16.99 -24.10 17.69
C GLN A 46 18.11 -25.13 17.46
N GLY A 47 19.30 -24.92 18.04
CA GLY A 47 20.45 -25.82 17.92
C GLY A 47 21.09 -25.83 16.54
N SER A 48 20.90 -24.77 15.75
CA SER A 48 21.43 -24.65 14.40
C SER A 48 22.94 -24.34 14.40
N PRO A 49 23.76 -25.00 13.55
CA PRO A 49 25.20 -24.78 13.48
C PRO A 49 25.59 -23.43 12.84
N GLU A 50 24.76 -22.88 11.94
CA GLU A 50 24.98 -21.55 11.34
C GLU A 50 24.71 -20.39 12.31
N ALA A 51 24.18 -20.66 13.50
CA ALA A 51 23.88 -19.63 14.49
C ALA A 51 25.11 -18.86 15.02
N ASP A 52 26.32 -19.38 14.84
CA ASP A 52 27.55 -18.66 15.21
C ASP A 52 28.04 -17.70 14.12
N ASP A 53 27.73 -17.98 12.84
CA ASP A 53 28.15 -17.23 11.65
C ASP A 53 27.02 -17.14 10.61
N LEU A 54 25.99 -16.33 10.91
CA LEU A 54 24.85 -16.10 10.02
C LEU A 54 25.28 -15.37 8.75
N ASN A 55 25.05 -15.99 7.60
CA ASN A 55 25.30 -15.39 6.29
C ASN A 55 24.04 -14.72 5.73
N HIS A 56 24.20 -13.91 4.69
CA HIS A 56 23.08 -13.17 4.08
C HIS A 56 21.93 -14.06 3.60
N TRP A 57 22.19 -15.30 3.15
CA TRP A 57 21.15 -16.24 2.73
C TRP A 57 20.41 -16.90 3.91
N ASP A 58 20.98 -16.86 5.11
CA ASP A 58 20.38 -17.41 6.33
C ASP A 58 19.36 -16.43 6.94
N ILE A 59 19.55 -15.12 6.73
CA ILE A 59 18.75 -14.06 7.33
C ILE A 59 17.26 -14.25 7.03
N THR A 60 16.86 -14.31 5.75
CA THR A 60 15.45 -14.42 5.37
C THR A 60 14.81 -15.70 5.92
N PHE A 61 15.54 -16.82 5.85
CA PHE A 61 15.02 -18.10 6.35
C PHE A 61 14.75 -18.04 7.86
N TRP A 62 15.74 -17.62 8.64
CA TRP A 62 15.63 -17.57 10.09
C TRP A 62 14.70 -16.48 10.57
N SER A 63 14.61 -15.35 9.87
CA SER A 63 13.63 -14.29 10.16
C SER A 63 12.22 -14.85 10.07
N GLU A 64 11.90 -15.68 9.07
CA GLU A 64 10.57 -16.28 9.00
C GLU A 64 10.30 -17.35 10.03
N ARG A 65 11.28 -18.22 10.34
CA ARG A 65 11.13 -19.17 11.45
C ARG A 65 10.92 -18.44 12.78
N PHE A 66 11.61 -17.31 12.98
CA PHE A 66 11.46 -16.50 14.18
C PHE A 66 10.10 -15.79 14.21
N ARG A 67 9.63 -15.23 13.10
CA ARG A 67 8.30 -14.62 12.96
C ARG A 67 7.19 -15.64 13.26
N GLU A 68 7.28 -16.82 12.67
CA GLU A 68 6.36 -17.94 12.91
C GLU A 68 6.30 -18.31 14.39
N SER A 69 7.46 -18.46 15.04
CA SER A 69 7.53 -18.82 16.46
C SER A 69 7.07 -17.71 17.40
N LYS A 70 7.37 -16.44 17.09
CA LYS A 70 7.11 -15.29 17.97
C LYS A 70 5.65 -14.86 17.92
N TYR A 71 5.04 -14.87 16.74
CA TYR A 71 3.67 -14.40 16.54
C TYR A 71 2.66 -15.52 16.29
N GLU A 72 3.13 -16.78 16.22
CA GLU A 72 2.29 -17.93 15.87
C GLU A 72 1.49 -17.65 14.57
N LEU A 73 2.20 -17.13 13.57
CA LEU A 73 1.67 -16.77 12.26
C LEU A 73 2.35 -17.61 11.19
N ASN A 74 1.57 -18.45 10.53
CA ASN A 74 2.01 -19.19 9.36
C ASN A 74 1.41 -18.55 8.11
N GLU A 75 2.27 -18.09 7.20
CA GLU A 75 1.86 -17.44 5.96
C GLU A 75 1.04 -18.37 5.04
N GLU A 76 1.36 -19.67 5.03
CA GLU A 76 0.62 -20.67 4.26
C GLU A 76 -0.80 -20.90 4.81
N GLU A 77 -1.00 -20.70 6.12
CA GLU A 77 -2.34 -20.75 6.73
C GLU A 77 -3.17 -19.51 6.40
N LEU A 78 -2.53 -18.38 6.08
CA LEU A 78 -3.21 -17.14 5.69
C LEU A 78 -3.62 -17.12 4.21
N ARG A 79 -2.84 -17.75 3.33
CA ARG A 79 -3.08 -17.76 1.87
C ARG A 79 -4.52 -18.06 1.45
N PRO A 80 -5.24 -19.06 2.03
CA PRO A 80 -6.61 -19.36 1.65
C PRO A 80 -7.59 -18.20 1.87
N TYR A 81 -7.28 -17.27 2.78
CA TYR A 81 -8.13 -16.11 3.07
C TYR A 81 -7.85 -14.93 2.14
N LEU A 82 -6.70 -14.93 1.47
CA LEU A 82 -6.20 -13.81 0.66
C LEU A 82 -6.33 -14.10 -0.85
N SER A 83 -7.53 -14.42 -1.31
CA SER A 83 -7.76 -14.62 -2.75
C SER A 83 -7.83 -13.28 -3.49
N LEU A 84 -7.17 -13.17 -4.66
CA LEU A 84 -7.13 -11.91 -5.42
C LEU A 84 -8.50 -11.26 -5.65
N PRO A 85 -9.57 -11.99 -6.06
CA PRO A 85 -10.88 -11.35 -6.26
C PRO A 85 -11.41 -10.66 -5.00
N ARG A 86 -11.19 -11.24 -3.82
CA ARG A 86 -11.65 -10.67 -2.53
C ARG A 86 -10.81 -9.49 -2.09
N VAL A 87 -9.51 -9.56 -2.31
CA VAL A 87 -8.61 -8.44 -2.07
C VAL A 87 -9.04 -7.23 -2.91
N MET A 88 -9.39 -7.45 -4.19
CA MET A 88 -9.90 -6.40 -5.06
C MET A 88 -11.27 -5.87 -4.62
N ASP A 89 -12.20 -6.73 -4.20
CA ASP A 89 -13.50 -6.31 -3.65
C ASP A 89 -13.33 -5.40 -2.42
N GLY A 90 -12.52 -5.81 -1.44
CA GLY A 90 -12.24 -5.02 -0.24
C GLY A 90 -11.53 -3.70 -0.55
N LEU A 91 -10.58 -3.71 -1.49
CA LEU A 91 -9.92 -2.51 -1.98
C LEU A 91 -10.92 -1.53 -2.62
N PHE A 92 -11.87 -2.03 -3.42
CA PHE A 92 -12.89 -1.21 -4.07
C PHE A 92 -13.90 -0.63 -3.08
N ASN A 93 -14.30 -1.40 -2.07
CA ASN A 93 -15.12 -0.90 -0.96
C ASN A 93 -14.40 0.21 -0.18
N LEU A 94 -13.13 0.00 0.14
CA LEU A 94 -12.30 0.98 0.84
C LEU A 94 -12.26 2.32 0.08
N VAL A 95 -11.97 2.30 -1.21
CA VAL A 95 -11.90 3.55 -2.00
C VAL A 95 -13.25 4.17 -2.28
N ASN A 96 -14.33 3.37 -2.27
CA ASN A 96 -15.68 3.90 -2.24
C ASN A 96 -15.93 4.68 -0.94
N MET A 97 -15.59 4.10 0.20
CA MET A 97 -15.74 4.73 1.51
C MET A 97 -14.89 6.00 1.60
N LEU A 98 -13.59 5.92 1.32
CA LEU A 98 -12.66 7.03 1.48
C LEU A 98 -12.87 8.14 0.44
N PHE A 99 -13.01 7.76 -0.83
CA PHE A 99 -12.92 8.68 -1.95
C PHE A 99 -14.25 8.86 -2.68
N GLY A 100 -15.28 8.08 -2.39
CA GLY A 100 -16.59 8.20 -3.04
C GLY A 100 -16.52 7.88 -4.54
N ILE A 101 -15.72 6.88 -4.90
CA ILE A 101 -15.62 6.36 -6.27
C ILE A 101 -16.19 4.94 -6.34
N ASN A 102 -16.79 4.59 -7.46
CA ASN A 102 -17.25 3.22 -7.71
C ASN A 102 -16.38 2.59 -8.80
N VAL A 103 -15.83 1.41 -8.55
CA VAL A 103 -15.00 0.68 -9.50
C VAL A 103 -15.77 -0.56 -9.97
N GLU A 104 -15.87 -0.74 -11.28
CA GLU A 104 -16.58 -1.88 -11.85
C GLU A 104 -15.80 -2.51 -13.01
N PRO A 105 -15.93 -3.84 -13.23
CA PRO A 105 -15.35 -4.50 -14.39
C PRO A 105 -15.89 -3.90 -15.69
N ALA A 106 -15.00 -3.68 -16.64
CA ALA A 106 -15.30 -3.15 -17.97
C ALA A 106 -14.59 -3.95 -19.07
N ASP A 107 -14.28 -5.22 -18.80
CA ASP A 107 -13.66 -6.15 -19.74
C ASP A 107 -14.41 -6.14 -21.09
N GLY A 108 -13.66 -6.06 -22.18
CA GLY A 108 -14.20 -5.95 -23.54
C GLY A 108 -14.43 -4.53 -24.05
N LEU A 109 -14.40 -3.50 -23.19
CA LEU A 109 -14.46 -2.10 -23.62
C LEU A 109 -13.16 -1.65 -24.30
N ALA A 110 -12.02 -2.18 -23.87
CA ALA A 110 -10.71 -1.89 -24.42
C ALA A 110 -9.96 -3.18 -24.79
N PRO A 111 -9.12 -3.19 -25.84
CA PRO A 111 -8.30 -4.34 -26.18
C PRO A 111 -7.24 -4.58 -25.10
N VAL A 112 -6.96 -5.85 -24.83
CA VAL A 112 -5.96 -6.30 -23.85
C VAL A 112 -4.86 -7.13 -24.52
N TRP A 113 -3.67 -7.16 -23.93
CA TRP A 113 -2.51 -7.90 -24.47
C TRP A 113 -2.41 -9.35 -23.99
N ASN A 114 -3.12 -9.69 -22.90
CA ASN A 114 -3.15 -11.05 -22.36
C ASN A 114 -4.53 -11.31 -21.73
N HIS A 115 -5.00 -12.56 -21.78
CA HIS A 115 -6.30 -12.99 -21.24
C HIS A 115 -6.47 -12.80 -19.73
N ASP A 116 -5.38 -12.74 -18.97
CA ASP A 116 -5.39 -12.50 -17.53
C ASP A 116 -5.56 -11.02 -17.16
N VAL A 117 -5.41 -10.12 -18.14
CA VAL A 117 -5.53 -8.67 -17.92
C VAL A 117 -6.99 -8.31 -17.71
N ARG A 118 -7.26 -7.64 -16.60
CA ARG A 118 -8.59 -7.09 -16.28
C ARG A 118 -8.63 -5.61 -16.58
N PHE A 119 -9.78 -5.14 -17.06
CA PHE A 119 -10.03 -3.74 -17.32
C PHE A 119 -11.19 -3.24 -16.48
N TYR A 120 -11.02 -2.07 -15.86
CA TYR A 120 -11.97 -1.51 -14.93
C TYR A 120 -12.33 -0.07 -15.32
N ARG A 121 -13.60 0.28 -15.07
CA ARG A 121 -14.12 1.64 -15.15
C ARG A 121 -14.26 2.20 -13.74
N VAL A 122 -13.83 3.44 -13.57
CA VAL A 122 -13.93 4.20 -12.32
C VAL A 122 -14.95 5.32 -12.51
N ASN A 123 -16.00 5.31 -11.70
CA ASN A 123 -17.07 6.30 -11.72
C ASN A 123 -17.05 7.17 -10.47
N ASP A 124 -17.56 8.39 -10.57
CA ASP A 124 -17.88 9.19 -9.40
C ASP A 124 -19.21 8.75 -8.74
N SER A 125 -19.60 9.43 -7.65
CA SER A 125 -20.85 9.17 -6.92
C SER A 125 -22.12 9.42 -7.74
N SER A 126 -22.04 10.11 -8.89
CA SER A 126 -23.17 10.29 -9.81
C SER A 126 -23.29 9.16 -10.84
N GLY A 127 -22.33 8.22 -10.85
CA GLY A 127 -22.23 7.17 -11.87
C GLY A 127 -21.54 7.64 -13.16
N THR A 128 -20.94 8.83 -13.17
CA THR A 128 -20.24 9.36 -14.35
C THR A 128 -18.83 8.78 -14.42
N PRO A 129 -18.39 8.23 -15.58
CA PRO A 129 -17.03 7.75 -15.73
C PRO A 129 -16.01 8.87 -15.58
N ILE A 130 -15.02 8.67 -14.71
CA ILE A 130 -13.94 9.64 -14.45
C ILE A 130 -12.56 9.10 -14.82
N ALA A 131 -12.37 7.78 -14.86
CA ALA A 131 -11.10 7.16 -15.24
C ALA A 131 -11.27 5.67 -15.59
N TYR A 132 -10.18 5.07 -16.07
CA TYR A 132 -10.09 3.63 -16.31
C TYR A 132 -8.71 3.10 -15.90
N PHE A 133 -8.61 1.80 -15.66
CA PHE A 133 -7.30 1.17 -15.51
C PHE A 133 -7.29 -0.29 -15.96
N TYR A 134 -6.12 -0.75 -16.39
CA TYR A 134 -5.80 -2.15 -16.62
C TYR A 134 -5.11 -2.72 -15.38
N PHE A 135 -5.35 -3.98 -15.09
CA PHE A 135 -4.63 -4.73 -14.07
C PHE A 135 -4.07 -6.03 -14.66
N ASP A 136 -2.74 -6.17 -14.61
CA ASP A 136 -2.00 -7.36 -15.03
C ASP A 136 -1.32 -8.00 -13.79
N PRO A 137 -1.99 -8.93 -13.09
CA PRO A 137 -1.58 -9.35 -11.75
C PRO A 137 -0.44 -10.38 -11.72
N TYR A 138 -0.42 -11.31 -12.67
CA TYR A 138 0.32 -12.57 -12.49
C TYR A 138 1.75 -12.54 -13.01
N SER A 139 2.61 -13.31 -12.36
CA SER A 139 3.98 -13.56 -12.81
C SER A 139 4.00 -14.32 -14.14
N ARG A 140 4.73 -13.79 -15.13
CA ARG A 140 4.96 -14.43 -16.44
C ARG A 140 6.42 -14.20 -16.89
N PRO A 141 7.40 -14.86 -16.25
CA PRO A 141 8.81 -14.51 -16.39
C PRO A 141 9.39 -14.70 -17.81
N SER A 142 8.71 -15.47 -18.67
CA SER A 142 9.10 -15.64 -20.07
C SER A 142 8.93 -14.37 -20.91
N GLU A 143 8.02 -13.47 -20.53
CA GLU A 143 7.62 -12.31 -21.37
C GLU A 143 7.33 -11.02 -20.59
N LYS A 144 7.32 -11.07 -19.25
CA LYS A 144 6.98 -9.95 -18.36
C LYS A 144 8.10 -9.72 -17.36
N SER A 145 8.53 -8.47 -17.23
CA SER A 145 9.49 -8.04 -16.22
C SER A 145 8.96 -8.32 -14.80
N GLY A 146 9.86 -8.70 -13.89
CA GLY A 146 9.52 -8.88 -12.48
C GLY A 146 9.21 -7.57 -11.75
N GLY A 147 8.78 -7.70 -10.48
CA GLY A 147 8.43 -6.58 -9.61
C GLY A 147 6.96 -6.18 -9.67
N ALA A 148 6.63 -4.99 -9.17
CA ALA A 148 5.32 -4.37 -9.34
C ALA A 148 5.53 -2.91 -9.74
N TRP A 149 4.62 -2.38 -10.56
CA TRP A 149 4.66 -0.98 -10.96
C TRP A 149 3.30 -0.51 -11.50
N MET A 150 3.13 0.81 -11.43
CA MET A 150 2.06 1.54 -12.04
C MET A 150 2.59 2.39 -13.20
N GLY A 151 1.83 2.48 -14.28
CA GLY A 151 2.14 3.37 -15.40
C GLY A 151 0.91 4.10 -15.93
N GLY A 152 1.04 5.39 -16.26
CA GLY A 152 -0.03 6.11 -16.97
C GLY A 152 -0.09 5.71 -18.45
N VAL A 153 -1.23 5.22 -18.93
CA VAL A 153 -1.49 4.95 -20.36
C VAL A 153 -1.72 6.27 -21.10
N VAL A 154 -2.69 7.04 -20.61
CA VAL A 154 -2.97 8.40 -21.07
C VAL A 154 -3.30 9.28 -19.87
N SER A 155 -2.83 10.52 -19.90
CA SER A 155 -3.13 11.51 -18.86
C SER A 155 -4.48 12.20 -19.09
N ARG A 156 -5.07 12.67 -18.00
CA ARG A 156 -6.18 13.64 -18.04
C ARG A 156 -5.71 14.89 -18.77
N SER A 157 -6.47 15.37 -19.74
CA SER A 157 -6.04 16.51 -20.55
C SER A 157 -7.21 17.18 -21.25
N ARG A 158 -7.34 18.50 -21.10
CA ARG A 158 -8.27 19.34 -21.86
C ARG A 158 -7.90 19.42 -23.33
N ILE A 159 -6.61 19.58 -23.66
CA ILE A 159 -6.14 19.75 -25.04
C ILE A 159 -6.36 18.48 -25.89
N LEU A 160 -6.28 17.30 -25.26
CA LEU A 160 -6.45 16.01 -25.92
C LEU A 160 -7.89 15.48 -25.82
N SER A 161 -8.85 16.31 -25.40
CA SER A 161 -10.27 15.94 -25.37
C SER A 161 -10.82 15.79 -26.80
N ARG A 162 -11.90 15.01 -26.91
CA ARG A 162 -12.63 14.77 -28.17
C ARG A 162 -14.11 14.96 -27.93
N ASP A 163 -14.88 15.09 -29.01
CA ASP A 163 -16.35 15.00 -29.01
C ASP A 163 -17.05 16.00 -28.08
N GLY A 164 -16.48 17.20 -27.93
CA GLY A 164 -17.05 18.26 -27.08
C GLY A 164 -16.92 18.02 -25.57
N ALA A 165 -16.19 16.98 -25.14
CA ALA A 165 -15.91 16.72 -23.74
C ALA A 165 -14.92 17.75 -23.15
N ASN A 166 -15.11 18.09 -21.88
CA ASN A 166 -14.28 19.07 -21.17
C ASN A 166 -12.81 18.62 -21.02
N ALA A 167 -12.57 17.32 -20.85
CA ALA A 167 -11.23 16.74 -20.78
C ALA A 167 -11.26 15.27 -21.20
N ARG A 168 -10.17 14.77 -21.78
CA ARG A 168 -9.93 13.34 -21.93
C ARG A 168 -9.75 12.71 -20.55
N LEU A 169 -10.38 11.56 -20.32
CA LEU A 169 -10.25 10.82 -19.07
C LEU A 169 -8.88 10.11 -18.98
N PRO A 170 -8.25 10.08 -17.79
CA PRO A 170 -7.01 9.35 -17.57
C PRO A 170 -7.22 7.83 -17.61
N VAL A 171 -6.18 7.11 -18.06
CA VAL A 171 -6.13 5.65 -18.02
C VAL A 171 -4.79 5.20 -17.44
N ALA A 172 -4.80 4.23 -16.53
CA ALA A 172 -3.61 3.68 -15.87
C ALA A 172 -3.39 2.17 -16.17
N HIS A 173 -2.15 1.72 -15.99
CA HIS A 173 -1.75 0.33 -15.84
C HIS A 173 -1.36 0.10 -14.40
N MET A 174 -1.85 -0.99 -13.83
CA MET A 174 -1.38 -1.59 -12.59
C MET A 174 -0.82 -2.95 -12.94
N VAL A 175 0.44 -3.21 -12.58
CA VAL A 175 1.12 -4.45 -12.92
C VAL A 175 1.76 -5.02 -11.66
N CYS A 176 1.46 -6.27 -11.35
CA CYS A 176 2.09 -7.02 -10.27
C CYS A 176 2.69 -8.32 -10.82
N ASN A 177 3.42 -9.07 -10.01
CA ASN A 177 3.96 -10.38 -10.37
C ASN A 177 3.63 -11.43 -9.29
N GLN A 178 2.39 -11.42 -8.80
CA GLN A 178 1.96 -12.39 -7.80
C GLN A 178 1.79 -13.79 -8.39
N MET A 179 1.69 -14.81 -7.53
CA MET A 179 1.52 -16.18 -7.98
C MET A 179 0.27 -16.37 -8.85
N PRO A 180 0.37 -17.02 -10.03
CA PRO A 180 -0.80 -17.31 -10.87
C PRO A 180 -1.76 -18.31 -10.18
N PRO A 181 -3.02 -18.36 -10.64
CA PRO A 181 -3.97 -19.40 -10.24
C PRO A 181 -3.40 -20.82 -10.41
N VAL A 182 -3.75 -21.73 -9.49
CA VAL A 182 -3.32 -23.15 -9.54
C VAL A 182 -4.54 -24.03 -9.75
N GLY A 183 -4.64 -24.65 -10.92
CA GLY A 183 -5.81 -25.43 -11.33
C GLY A 183 -7.07 -24.54 -11.38
N ASP A 184 -8.15 -24.99 -10.72
CA ASP A 184 -9.43 -24.26 -10.67
C ASP A 184 -9.50 -23.25 -9.50
N LYS A 185 -8.43 -23.11 -8.70
CA LYS A 185 -8.40 -22.19 -7.56
C LYS A 185 -7.94 -20.80 -8.01
N PRO A 186 -8.52 -19.71 -7.47
CA PRO A 186 -8.02 -18.36 -7.75
C PRO A 186 -6.58 -18.19 -7.24
N SER A 187 -5.92 -17.13 -7.69
CA SER A 187 -4.62 -16.72 -7.14
C SER A 187 -4.78 -16.43 -5.63
N LEU A 188 -4.06 -17.20 -4.82
CA LEU A 188 -4.00 -17.06 -3.36
C LEU A 188 -2.72 -16.30 -3.02
N MET A 189 -2.88 -15.20 -2.29
CA MET A 189 -1.84 -14.21 -2.08
C MET A 189 -1.19 -14.36 -0.72
N THR A 190 0.05 -13.93 -0.62
CA THR A 190 0.68 -13.59 0.66
C THR A 190 0.23 -12.21 1.11
N PHE A 191 0.44 -11.87 2.39
CA PHE A 191 0.11 -10.52 2.87
C PHE A 191 0.93 -9.43 2.17
N LEU A 192 2.21 -9.71 1.87
CA LEU A 192 3.07 -8.81 1.12
C LEU A 192 2.57 -8.56 -0.31
N GLU A 193 2.03 -9.60 -0.97
CA GLU A 193 1.38 -9.43 -2.29
C GLU A 193 0.13 -8.54 -2.19
N VAL A 194 -0.61 -8.61 -1.08
CA VAL A 194 -1.77 -7.72 -0.83
C VAL A 194 -1.32 -6.27 -0.66
N GLU A 195 -0.31 -6.02 0.17
CA GLU A 195 0.31 -4.69 0.32
C GLU A 195 0.79 -4.14 -1.01
N THR A 196 1.41 -4.99 -1.83
CA THR A 196 1.88 -4.61 -3.19
C THR A 196 0.71 -4.16 -4.08
N VAL A 197 -0.43 -4.86 -4.05
CA VAL A 197 -1.62 -4.42 -4.82
C VAL A 197 -2.14 -3.07 -4.32
N PHE A 198 -2.21 -2.86 -3.00
CA PHE A 198 -2.63 -1.59 -2.42
C PHE A 198 -1.67 -0.45 -2.76
N HIS A 199 -0.36 -0.71 -2.71
CA HIS A 199 0.70 0.21 -3.10
C HIS A 199 0.51 0.71 -4.54
N GLU A 200 0.44 -0.21 -5.50
CA GLU A 200 0.28 0.17 -6.91
C GLU A 200 -1.07 0.85 -7.18
N PHE A 201 -2.12 0.47 -6.45
CA PHE A 201 -3.40 1.14 -6.55
C PHE A 201 -3.36 2.57 -6.02
N GLY A 202 -2.54 2.87 -5.00
CA GLY A 202 -2.29 4.25 -4.55
C GLY A 202 -1.73 5.15 -5.64
N HIS A 203 -0.75 4.67 -6.42
CA HIS A 203 -0.29 5.38 -7.61
C HIS A 203 -1.40 5.53 -8.64
N ALA A 204 -2.15 4.45 -8.92
CA ALA A 204 -3.25 4.46 -9.87
C ALA A 204 -4.30 5.51 -9.50
N LEU A 205 -4.67 5.61 -8.22
CA LEU A 205 -5.59 6.62 -7.70
C LEU A 205 -5.10 8.04 -7.95
N GLN A 206 -3.82 8.34 -7.70
CA GLN A 206 -3.28 9.68 -7.93
C GLN A 206 -3.31 10.08 -9.41
N HIS A 207 -3.08 9.13 -10.32
CA HIS A 207 -3.22 9.38 -11.75
C HIS A 207 -4.67 9.53 -12.20
N MET A 208 -5.55 8.68 -11.68
CA MET A 208 -6.96 8.60 -12.10
C MET A 208 -7.84 9.72 -11.53
N LEU A 209 -7.61 10.12 -10.28
CA LEU A 209 -8.47 11.08 -9.56
C LEU A 209 -7.99 12.52 -9.65
N THR A 210 -6.97 12.79 -10.47
CA THR A 210 -6.47 14.14 -10.71
C THR A 210 -7.58 15.07 -11.23
N LYS A 211 -7.67 16.28 -10.68
CA LYS A 211 -8.56 17.34 -11.14
C LYS A 211 -7.88 18.32 -12.09
N GLN A 212 -6.56 18.23 -12.25
CA GLN A 212 -5.83 18.98 -13.26
C GLN A 212 -6.24 18.52 -14.66
N ASP A 213 -6.58 19.47 -15.53
CA ASP A 213 -6.83 19.22 -16.95
C ASP A 213 -5.65 19.67 -17.83
N GLU A 214 -4.62 20.27 -17.23
CA GLU A 214 -3.34 20.57 -17.86
C GLU A 214 -2.46 19.30 -17.91
N GLY A 215 -2.39 18.68 -19.10
CA GLY A 215 -1.91 17.31 -19.25
C GLY A 215 -0.42 17.07 -18.95
N LEU A 216 0.38 18.14 -18.85
CA LEU A 216 1.79 18.07 -18.47
C LEU A 216 2.02 18.03 -16.96
N VAL A 217 1.02 18.39 -16.16
CA VAL A 217 1.07 18.36 -14.69
C VAL A 217 -0.07 17.54 -14.06
N ALA A 218 -0.89 16.89 -14.89
CA ALA A 218 -1.97 16.02 -14.44
C ALA A 218 -1.47 14.66 -13.96
N GLY A 219 -2.15 14.13 -12.95
CA GLY A 219 -1.83 12.83 -12.34
C GLY A 219 -0.48 12.87 -11.64
N LEU A 220 0.39 11.92 -11.97
CA LEU A 220 1.74 11.79 -11.41
C LEU A 220 2.78 12.75 -12.03
N ARG A 221 2.42 13.48 -13.10
CA ARG A 221 3.37 14.31 -13.85
C ARG A 221 3.64 15.61 -13.10
N GLY A 222 4.91 16.01 -13.07
CA GLY A 222 5.35 17.25 -12.42
C GLY A 222 5.45 17.15 -10.89
N ILE A 223 5.13 16.00 -10.29
CA ILE A 223 5.35 15.75 -8.85
C ILE A 223 6.82 15.39 -8.63
N GLU A 224 7.45 16.06 -7.67
CA GLU A 224 8.81 15.82 -7.22
C GLU A 224 8.99 14.38 -6.76
N ARG A 225 10.16 13.79 -7.08
CA ARG A 225 10.40 12.35 -7.00
C ARG A 225 10.15 11.76 -5.62
N ASP A 226 10.55 12.49 -4.60
CA ASP A 226 10.48 12.15 -3.18
C ASP A 226 9.07 12.24 -2.59
N ALA A 227 8.09 12.80 -3.31
CA ALA A 227 6.68 12.83 -2.90
C ALA A 227 5.79 11.84 -3.67
N ARG A 228 6.31 11.18 -4.72
CA ARG A 228 5.50 10.30 -5.58
C ARG A 228 5.01 9.03 -4.89
N GLU A 229 5.74 8.58 -3.88
CA GLU A 229 5.40 7.38 -3.10
C GLU A 229 4.41 7.67 -1.95
N LEU A 230 4.02 8.93 -1.74
CA LEU A 230 3.08 9.29 -0.68
C LEU A 230 1.75 8.52 -0.79
N PRO A 231 1.04 8.51 -1.94
CA PRO A 231 -0.25 7.83 -2.03
C PRO A 231 -0.14 6.30 -2.05
N SER A 232 0.94 5.75 -2.62
CA SER A 232 1.17 4.31 -2.68
C SER A 232 1.39 3.74 -1.28
N GLN A 233 2.35 4.29 -0.54
CA GLN A 233 2.63 3.89 0.85
C GLN A 233 1.48 4.23 1.81
N PHE A 234 0.72 5.29 1.53
CA PHE A 234 -0.49 5.60 2.30
C PHE A 234 -1.52 4.46 2.21
N MET A 235 -1.71 3.88 1.02
CA MET A 235 -2.66 2.80 0.83
C MET A 235 -2.25 1.52 1.57
N GLU A 236 -0.96 1.22 1.70
CA GLU A 236 -0.44 0.05 2.43
C GLU A 236 -0.92 0.01 3.90
N ASN A 237 -1.05 1.18 4.54
CA ASN A 237 -1.50 1.25 5.93
C ASN A 237 -2.91 0.69 6.16
N TRP A 238 -3.77 0.73 5.15
CA TRP A 238 -5.14 0.19 5.23
C TRP A 238 -5.19 -1.34 5.22
N CYS A 239 -4.13 -2.03 4.81
CA CYS A 239 -4.03 -3.49 4.93
C CYS A 239 -4.03 -3.94 6.40
N TYR A 240 -3.68 -3.05 7.33
CA TYR A 240 -3.67 -3.29 8.78
C TYR A 240 -4.88 -2.68 9.50
N HIS A 241 -5.95 -2.31 8.78
CA HIS A 241 -7.17 -1.83 9.40
C HIS A 241 -8.14 -2.99 9.63
N SER A 242 -8.70 -3.12 10.83
CA SER A 242 -9.56 -4.25 11.24
C SER A 242 -10.68 -4.53 10.25
N ASP A 243 -11.39 -3.49 9.82
CA ASP A 243 -12.55 -3.63 8.94
C ASP A 243 -12.16 -4.15 7.55
N ILE A 244 -10.98 -3.79 7.05
CA ILE A 244 -10.46 -4.27 5.76
C ILE A 244 -9.96 -5.70 5.88
N VAL A 245 -9.28 -6.04 6.97
CA VAL A 245 -8.89 -7.42 7.26
C VAL A 245 -10.15 -8.29 7.39
N GLU A 246 -11.18 -7.84 8.07
CA GLU A 246 -12.46 -8.56 8.15
C GLU A 246 -13.13 -8.70 6.77
N GLU A 247 -13.24 -7.63 5.97
CA GLU A 247 -13.87 -7.69 4.63
C GLU A 247 -13.13 -8.58 3.64
N VAL A 248 -11.80 -8.53 3.60
CA VAL A 248 -10.97 -9.33 2.68
C VAL A 248 -11.00 -10.82 3.06
N HIS A 249 -11.07 -11.15 4.35
CA HIS A 249 -10.89 -12.52 4.84
C HIS A 249 -12.20 -13.32 5.03
N VAL A 250 -13.38 -12.69 5.03
CA VAL A 250 -14.64 -13.34 5.48
C VAL A 250 -15.27 -14.33 4.49
N SER A 251 -14.86 -14.43 3.22
CA SER A 251 -15.69 -15.12 2.20
C SER A 251 -15.11 -16.36 1.49
N PHE A 252 -13.88 -16.80 1.79
CA PHE A 252 -13.33 -18.05 1.18
C PHE A 252 -13.66 -19.33 1.96
N ALA A 253 -13.95 -19.22 3.27
CA ALA A 253 -14.26 -20.36 4.13
C ALA A 253 -15.61 -21.06 3.85
N LEU A 254 -16.39 -20.57 2.88
CA LEU A 254 -17.71 -21.13 2.54
C LEU A 254 -17.70 -22.06 1.32
N ASN A 255 -16.58 -22.24 0.61
CA ASN A 255 -16.65 -22.89 -0.70
C ASN A 255 -15.60 -23.98 -1.03
N GLN A 256 -14.72 -24.39 -0.11
CA GLN A 256 -13.87 -25.58 -0.34
C GLN A 256 -13.72 -26.43 0.94
N SER A 257 -14.27 -27.64 0.91
CA SER A 257 -14.22 -28.71 1.94
C SER A 257 -12.77 -28.98 2.42
N ALA A 258 -12.44 -29.29 3.68
CA ALA A 258 -13.04 -30.25 4.61
C ALA A 258 -12.69 -29.96 6.09
N VAL A 259 -12.88 -28.72 6.53
CA VAL A 259 -13.09 -28.42 7.95
C VAL A 259 -14.44 -27.74 8.03
N ASP A 260 -15.36 -28.35 8.77
CA ASP A 260 -16.72 -27.84 8.93
C ASP A 260 -16.71 -26.59 9.83
N TYR A 261 -16.28 -25.47 9.27
CA TYR A 261 -16.30 -24.15 9.92
C TYR A 261 -17.73 -23.57 10.03
N SER A 262 -18.76 -24.34 9.63
CA SER A 262 -20.16 -24.05 9.97
C SER A 262 -20.46 -24.30 11.47
N ILE A 263 -19.55 -24.98 12.18
CA ILE A 263 -19.65 -25.26 13.63
C ILE A 263 -18.99 -24.15 14.47
N ILE A 264 -18.20 -23.28 13.85
CA ILE A 264 -17.63 -22.10 14.53
C ILE A 264 -18.69 -21.00 14.51
N ASP A 265 -19.38 -20.86 15.65
CA ASP A 265 -20.29 -19.74 15.94
C ASP A 265 -19.68 -18.40 15.46
N GLY A 266 -20.52 -17.47 14.98
CA GLY A 266 -20.08 -16.18 14.45
C GLY A 266 -19.16 -15.42 15.42
N CYS A 267 -19.31 -15.68 16.72
CA CYS A 267 -18.45 -15.18 17.77
C CYS A 267 -17.02 -15.75 17.67
N CYS A 268 -16.84 -17.06 17.51
CA CYS A 268 -15.53 -17.70 17.39
C CYS A 268 -14.81 -17.35 16.07
N ARG A 269 -15.56 -17.07 14.99
CA ARG A 269 -15.01 -16.56 13.73
C ARG A 269 -14.44 -15.16 13.89
N ASN A 270 -15.17 -14.27 14.55
CA ASN A 270 -14.69 -12.92 14.90
C ASN A 270 -13.51 -12.99 15.88
N THR A 271 -13.48 -13.95 16.82
CA THR A 271 -12.33 -14.13 17.73
C THR A 271 -11.07 -14.62 17.00
N LEU A 272 -11.19 -15.58 16.08
CA LEU A 272 -10.06 -16.07 15.28
C LEU A 272 -9.50 -14.96 14.38
N MET A 273 -10.38 -14.19 13.73
CA MET A 273 -9.98 -13.09 12.83
C MET A 273 -9.38 -11.92 13.60
N LYS A 274 -9.93 -11.57 14.77
CA LYS A 274 -9.27 -10.62 15.69
C LYS A 274 -7.92 -11.14 16.15
N GLY A 275 -7.78 -12.44 16.41
CA GLY A 275 -6.51 -13.07 16.73
C GLY A 275 -5.48 -12.92 15.61
N ILE A 276 -5.83 -13.24 14.37
CA ILE A 276 -4.96 -13.10 13.19
C ILE A 276 -4.62 -11.63 12.95
N TYR A 277 -5.60 -10.73 13.04
CA TYR A 277 -5.41 -9.29 12.89
C TYR A 277 -4.41 -8.74 13.92
N GLN A 278 -4.58 -9.08 15.20
CA GLN A 278 -3.67 -8.65 16.26
C GLN A 278 -2.26 -9.20 16.04
N LYS A 279 -2.15 -10.45 15.56
CA LYS A 279 -0.87 -11.05 15.22
C LYS A 279 -0.21 -10.34 14.02
N LEU A 280 -0.96 -10.01 12.95
CA LEU A 280 -0.46 -9.26 11.79
C LEU A 280 -0.01 -7.86 12.18
N LEU A 281 -0.80 -7.17 13.02
CA LEU A 281 -0.44 -5.87 13.56
C LEU A 281 0.84 -5.94 14.41
N ALA A 282 0.98 -6.97 15.25
CA ALA A 282 2.18 -7.19 16.05
C ALA A 282 3.42 -7.57 15.21
N ALA A 283 3.20 -8.23 14.05
CA ALA A 283 4.24 -8.60 13.10
C ALA A 283 4.59 -7.48 12.11
N LYS A 284 3.76 -6.43 11.98
CA LYS A 284 3.96 -5.30 11.04
C LYS A 284 5.38 -4.70 11.12
N THR A 285 5.93 -4.63 12.33
CA THR A 285 7.25 -4.02 12.59
C THR A 285 8.37 -5.02 12.81
N PHE A 286 8.11 -6.32 12.62
CA PHE A 286 9.10 -7.37 12.82
C PHE A 286 10.29 -7.20 11.87
N CYS A 287 11.50 -7.08 12.42
CA CYS A 287 12.73 -6.79 11.69
C CYS A 287 12.68 -5.52 10.81
N ALA A 288 11.79 -4.56 11.11
CA ALA A 288 11.61 -3.34 10.32
C ALA A 288 12.89 -2.51 10.22
N GLY A 289 13.80 -2.60 11.20
CA GLY A 289 15.11 -1.97 11.13
C GLY A 289 15.93 -2.48 9.94
N THR A 290 15.97 -3.80 9.74
CA THR A 290 16.78 -4.46 8.71
C THR A 290 16.14 -4.35 7.31
N LEU A 291 14.82 -4.15 7.23
CA LEU A 291 14.04 -4.23 5.99
C LEU A 291 13.64 -2.88 5.37
N ASN A 292 13.65 -1.76 6.12
CA ASN A 292 13.11 -0.48 5.64
C ASN A 292 14.18 0.63 5.46
N LEU A 293 14.49 0.95 4.20
CA LEU A 293 15.22 2.16 3.78
C LEU A 293 14.37 2.98 2.78
N ARG A 294 13.14 3.36 3.14
CA ARG A 294 12.22 4.16 2.29
C ARG A 294 11.93 5.55 2.88
N GLN A 295 12.98 6.31 3.17
CA GLN A 295 12.93 7.26 4.29
C GLN A 295 12.06 8.52 4.14
N TRP A 296 11.78 9.04 2.94
CA TRP A 296 11.14 10.37 2.81
C TRP A 296 9.64 10.35 2.56
N ALA A 297 9.20 9.63 1.54
CA ALA A 297 7.78 9.52 1.26
C ALA A 297 7.03 8.74 2.35
N GLU A 298 7.72 7.86 3.07
CA GLU A 298 7.16 7.09 4.17
C GLU A 298 6.86 7.97 5.38
N VAL A 299 7.68 9.01 5.63
CA VAL A 299 7.36 10.05 6.63
C VAL A 299 6.08 10.76 6.24
N LEU A 300 5.96 11.16 4.97
CA LEU A 300 4.75 11.82 4.47
C LEU A 300 3.54 10.89 4.57
N SER A 301 3.65 9.62 4.20
CA SER A 301 2.53 8.69 4.17
C SER A 301 2.08 8.28 5.57
N ALA A 302 3.02 8.01 6.50
CA ALA A 302 2.71 7.74 7.90
C ALA A 302 2.06 8.95 8.58
N ASP A 303 2.59 10.15 8.37
CA ASP A 303 1.99 11.37 8.93
C ASP A 303 0.65 11.70 8.29
N ALA A 304 0.47 11.41 6.99
CA ALA A 304 -0.82 11.53 6.34
C ALA A 304 -1.85 10.53 6.91
N PHE A 305 -1.43 9.28 7.16
CA PHE A 305 -2.27 8.27 7.80
C PHE A 305 -2.61 8.66 9.25
N SER A 306 -1.69 9.31 9.98
CA SER A 306 -1.96 9.80 11.33
C SER A 306 -3.12 10.80 11.39
N ALA A 307 -3.43 11.52 10.30
CA ALA A 307 -4.61 12.38 10.26
C ALA A 307 -5.94 11.59 10.33
N PHE A 308 -5.93 10.31 9.95
CA PHE A 308 -7.06 9.40 10.12
C PHE A 308 -7.10 8.82 11.53
N GLU A 309 -5.94 8.53 12.13
CA GLU A 309 -5.83 8.14 13.54
C GLU A 309 -6.34 9.26 14.48
N ASP A 310 -5.96 10.51 14.20
CA ASP A 310 -6.32 11.70 14.99
C ASP A 310 -7.85 11.88 15.11
N VAL A 311 -8.61 11.46 14.10
CA VAL A 311 -10.08 11.59 14.08
C VAL A 311 -10.81 10.35 14.62
N GLY A 312 -10.07 9.30 14.95
CA GLY A 312 -10.58 7.97 15.30
C GLY A 312 -10.95 7.17 14.07
N LEU A 313 -10.30 6.03 13.87
CA LEU A 313 -10.53 5.14 12.72
C LEU A 313 -11.93 4.49 12.77
N GLU A 314 -12.48 4.32 13.96
CA GLU A 314 -13.85 3.85 14.20
C GLU A 314 -14.93 4.90 13.87
N ASN A 315 -14.55 6.17 13.68
CA ASN A 315 -15.47 7.25 13.33
C ASN A 315 -15.63 7.35 11.82
N GLU A 316 -16.49 6.49 11.26
CA GLU A 316 -16.71 6.38 9.81
C GLU A 316 -16.99 7.74 9.14
N LYS A 317 -17.75 8.63 9.79
CA LYS A 317 -18.04 9.97 9.26
C LYS A 317 -16.76 10.81 9.16
N ALA A 318 -15.95 10.85 10.21
CA ALA A 318 -14.72 11.64 10.22
C ALA A 318 -13.65 11.05 9.29
N VAL A 319 -13.57 9.73 9.18
CA VAL A 319 -12.73 9.02 8.21
C VAL A 319 -13.15 9.40 6.78
N LYS A 320 -14.45 9.38 6.46
CA LYS A 320 -14.97 9.84 5.16
C LYS A 320 -14.62 11.30 4.86
N GLU A 321 -14.79 12.19 5.83
CA GLU A 321 -14.44 13.61 5.67
C GLU A 321 -12.93 13.82 5.43
N THR A 322 -12.08 13.09 6.16
CA THR A 322 -10.63 13.10 5.97
C THR A 322 -10.22 12.46 4.64
N GLY A 323 -10.86 11.37 4.23
CA GLY A 323 -10.68 10.73 2.92
C GLY A 323 -11.04 11.66 1.76
N GLN A 324 -12.14 12.41 1.87
CA GLN A 324 -12.48 13.44 0.89
C GLN A 324 -11.44 14.55 0.86
N ARG A 325 -10.92 15.00 2.02
CA ARG A 325 -9.83 15.99 2.05
C ARG A 325 -8.58 15.47 1.35
N PHE A 326 -8.19 14.22 1.58
CA PHE A 326 -7.07 13.55 0.89
C PHE A 326 -7.31 13.48 -0.63
N ARG A 327 -8.53 13.11 -1.05
CA ARG A 327 -8.94 13.12 -2.46
C ARG A 327 -8.83 14.50 -3.09
N GLN A 328 -9.29 15.56 -2.41
CA GLN A 328 -9.29 16.93 -2.94
C GLN A 328 -7.90 17.59 -2.97
N THR A 329 -6.91 16.99 -2.31
CA THR A 329 -5.56 17.54 -2.19
C THR A 329 -4.55 16.61 -2.88
N VAL A 330 -4.09 15.58 -2.17
CA VAL A 330 -3.02 14.66 -2.57
C VAL A 330 -3.32 13.96 -3.90
N LEU A 331 -4.56 13.52 -4.12
CA LEU A 331 -4.96 12.81 -5.33
C LEU A 331 -5.41 13.76 -6.47
N ALA A 332 -5.88 14.96 -6.15
CA ALA A 332 -6.46 15.87 -7.15
C ALA A 332 -5.44 16.79 -7.81
N LEU A 333 -4.45 17.30 -7.06
CA LEU A 333 -3.69 18.49 -7.48
C LEU A 333 -2.54 18.21 -8.45
N GLY A 334 -2.12 16.94 -8.58
CA GLY A 334 -1.01 16.54 -9.45
C GLY A 334 0.27 17.34 -9.21
N GLY A 335 1.09 17.53 -10.24
CA GLY A 335 2.24 18.43 -10.21
C GLY A 335 1.90 19.91 -10.43
N GLY A 336 0.62 20.28 -10.32
CA GLY A 336 0.17 21.68 -10.48
C GLY A 336 0.43 22.56 -9.26
N LYS A 337 0.88 21.96 -8.15
CA LYS A 337 1.23 22.62 -6.89
C LYS A 337 2.39 21.86 -6.23
N ALA A 338 3.27 22.59 -5.55
CA ALA A 338 4.40 21.99 -4.83
C ALA A 338 3.90 20.95 -3.79
N PRO A 339 4.49 19.76 -3.68
CA PRO A 339 3.96 18.68 -2.85
C PRO A 339 3.91 19.02 -1.35
N LEU A 340 4.85 19.84 -0.85
CA LEU A 340 4.80 20.32 0.54
C LEU A 340 3.54 21.18 0.78
N GLU A 341 3.19 22.06 -0.16
CA GLU A 341 1.94 22.83 -0.05
C GLU A 341 0.71 21.91 -0.13
N VAL A 342 0.73 20.90 -1.01
CA VAL A 342 -0.34 19.90 -1.10
C VAL A 342 -0.49 19.14 0.23
N PHE A 343 0.63 18.76 0.83
CA PHE A 343 0.66 18.08 2.13
C PHE A 343 0.10 18.98 3.24
N VAL A 344 0.54 20.23 3.33
CA VAL A 344 0.04 21.20 4.33
C VAL A 344 -1.45 21.47 4.14
N LEU A 345 -1.95 21.56 2.90
CA LEU A 345 -3.38 21.69 2.62
C LEU A 345 -4.20 20.49 3.13
N PHE A 346 -3.62 19.29 3.11
CA PHE A 346 -4.25 18.09 3.64
C PHE A 346 -4.15 18.00 5.17
N ARG A 347 -2.92 18.12 5.70
CA ARG A 347 -2.56 17.84 7.10
C ARG A 347 -2.83 19.01 8.03
N GLY A 348 -2.85 20.24 7.50
CA GLY A 348 -2.97 21.49 8.26
C GLY A 348 -1.64 22.00 8.86
N ARG A 349 -0.54 21.25 8.68
CA ARG A 349 0.81 21.57 9.15
C ARG A 349 1.88 20.90 8.27
N GLU A 350 3.14 21.29 8.47
CA GLU A 350 4.30 20.61 7.87
C GLU A 350 4.44 19.16 8.38
N PRO A 351 5.10 18.28 7.61
CA PRO A 351 5.26 16.88 7.97
C PRO A 351 6.14 16.65 9.20
N SER A 352 5.82 15.62 9.98
CA SER A 352 6.55 15.19 11.17
C SER A 352 6.92 13.70 11.07
N PRO A 353 8.16 13.31 11.45
CA PRO A 353 8.57 11.90 11.45
C PRO A 353 7.96 11.08 12.60
N GLU A 354 7.31 11.71 13.57
CA GLU A 354 6.81 11.05 14.79
C GLU A 354 5.81 9.93 14.50
N ALA A 355 4.94 10.10 13.51
CA ALA A 355 3.99 9.06 13.11
C ALA A 355 4.72 7.81 12.61
N LEU A 356 5.74 7.99 11.75
CA LEU A 356 6.53 6.89 11.23
C LEU A 356 7.30 6.17 12.35
N LEU A 357 7.89 6.93 13.28
CA LEU A 357 8.56 6.35 14.44
C LEU A 357 7.60 5.60 15.36
N ARG A 358 6.35 6.03 15.48
CA ARG A 358 5.32 5.29 16.23
C ARG A 358 4.86 4.03 15.48
N HIS A 359 4.81 4.08 14.15
CA HIS A 359 4.41 2.95 13.31
C HIS A 359 5.49 1.87 13.18
N HIS A 360 6.78 2.21 13.30
CA HIS A 360 7.90 1.26 13.14
C HIS A 360 8.81 1.14 14.36
N GLY A 361 8.66 2.00 15.36
CA GLY A 361 9.46 1.98 16.57
C GLY A 361 9.00 0.90 17.54
N PRO A 362 9.87 0.49 18.48
CA PRO A 362 9.50 -0.41 19.56
C PRO A 362 8.42 0.26 20.43
N GLU A 363 7.40 -0.52 20.82
CA GLU A 363 6.37 -0.06 21.76
C GLU A 363 7.03 0.56 23.00
N SER A 364 6.80 1.87 23.19
CA SER A 364 6.98 2.65 24.42
C SER A 364 8.24 2.36 25.26
N VAL A 365 9.30 3.14 25.06
CA VAL A 365 10.10 3.59 26.20
C VAL A 365 9.48 4.89 26.71
N THR A 366 8.76 4.77 27.83
CA THR A 366 8.29 5.82 28.76
C THR A 366 7.03 6.62 28.42
N SER A 367 5.88 6.12 28.89
CA SER A 367 4.90 6.96 29.60
C SER A 367 4.70 6.43 31.03
N SER A 368 5.68 6.70 31.89
CA SER A 368 5.50 6.64 33.34
C SER A 368 6.57 7.51 34.01
N ALA A 369 6.18 8.76 34.29
CA ALA A 369 6.69 9.56 35.40
C ALA A 369 5.55 10.47 35.87
#